data_AF-A0A0G0G0K9-F1
#
_entry.id   AF-A0A0G0G0K9-F1
#
_cell.length_a   1.000
_cell.length_b   1.000
_cell.length_c   1.000
_cell.angle_alpha   90.00
_cell.angle_beta   90.00
_cell.angle_gamma   90.00
#
_symmetry.space_group_name_H-M   'P 1'
#
loop_
_entity.id
_entity.type
_entity.pdbx_description
1 polymer ?
#
loop_
_entity_poly.entity_id
_entity_poly.type
_entity_poly.pdbx_seq_one_letter_code
_entity_poly.pdbx_strand_id
1 'polypeptide(L)'
;MINLSKKAQTEVINEIEKQASANIMQFSTVLPVENYANDPRIALTSVHFPKNFFKEAIFDKILKPLKQISPDHYYYPSDSLHLTIKNIRLINDPPTFNEEDVIR
;
A
#
# COMPACT_ATOMS: atom_id res chain seq x y z
N MET A 1 -13.52 15.36 26.70
CA MET A 1 -13.24 15.10 25.27
C MET A 1 -13.10 13.60 25.08
N ILE A 2 -14.18 12.90 24.75
CA ILE A 2 -14.14 11.47 24.46
C ILE A 2 -13.57 11.30 23.05
N ASN A 3 -12.50 10.51 22.94
CA ASN A 3 -11.74 10.20 21.73
C ASN A 3 -12.63 10.04 20.48
N LEU A 4 -12.73 11.08 19.65
CA LEU A 4 -13.34 11.02 18.31
C LEU A 4 -12.76 9.86 17.47
N SER A 5 -11.48 9.52 17.69
CA SER A 5 -10.83 8.38 17.02
C SER A 5 -11.39 7.02 17.45
N LYS A 6 -11.74 6.83 18.73
CA LYS A 6 -12.27 5.55 19.22
C LYS A 6 -13.66 5.29 18.64
N LYS A 7 -14.53 6.30 18.62
CA LYS A 7 -15.88 6.15 18.07
C LYS A 7 -15.83 5.80 16.57
N ALA A 8 -15.01 6.52 15.81
CA ALA A 8 -14.82 6.23 14.38
C ALA A 8 -14.22 4.83 14.14
N GLN A 9 -13.26 4.41 14.96
CA GLN A 9 -12.69 3.05 14.87
C GLN A 9 -13.73 1.97 15.19
N THR A 10 -14.54 2.17 16.22
CA THR A 10 -15.63 1.25 16.57
C THR A 10 -16.67 1.16 15.45
N GLU A 11 -17.03 2.27 14.82
CA GLU A 11 -17.96 2.28 13.69
C GLU A 11 -17.40 1.49 12.49
N VAL A 12 -16.13 1.65 12.16
CA VAL A 12 -15.46 0.87 11.10
C VAL A 12 -15.43 -0.62 11.44
N ILE A 13 -15.10 -1.00 12.68
CA ILE A 13 -15.05 -2.40 13.11
C ILE A 13 -16.43 -3.05 13.03
N ASN A 14 -17.49 -2.37 13.49
CA ASN A 14 -18.85 -2.88 13.43
C ASN A 14 -19.33 -3.08 11.98
N GLU A 15 -18.93 -2.17 11.08
CA GLU A 15 -19.28 -2.30 9.65
C GLU A 15 -18.54 -3.48 9.01
N ILE A 16 -17.27 -3.72 9.36
CA ILE A 16 -16.53 -4.90 8.93
C ILE A 16 -17.22 -6.18 9.42
N GLU A 17 -17.60 -6.25 10.71
CA GLU A 17 -18.27 -7.41 11.29
C GLU A 17 -19.60 -7.71 10.60
N LYS A 18 -20.38 -6.67 10.29
CA LYS A 18 -21.64 -6.78 9.54
C LYS A 18 -21.42 -7.31 8.12
N GLN A 19 -20.41 -6.81 7.41
CA GLN A 19 -20.07 -7.29 6.07
C GLN A 19 -19.53 -8.72 6.07
N ALA A 20 -18.78 -9.12 7.11
CA ALA A 20 -18.33 -10.49 7.33
C ALA A 20 -19.52 -11.43 7.51
N SER A 21 -20.41 -11.09 8.45
CA SER A 21 -21.57 -11.91 8.84
C SER A 21 -22.57 -12.09 7.70
N ALA A 22 -22.64 -11.12 6.79
CA ALA A 22 -23.48 -11.17 5.62
C ALA A 22 -22.82 -11.86 4.39
N ASN A 23 -21.56 -12.34 4.49
CA ASN A 23 -20.79 -12.86 3.36
C ASN A 23 -20.65 -11.84 2.20
N ILE A 24 -20.72 -10.54 2.51
CA ILE A 24 -20.62 -9.45 1.52
C ILE A 24 -19.15 -9.00 1.36
N MET A 25 -18.26 -9.37 2.30
CA MET A 25 -16.86 -8.99 2.21
C MET A 25 -16.18 -9.60 0.97
N GLN A 26 -15.89 -8.74 0.00
CA GLN A 26 -15.07 -9.06 -1.15
C GLN A 26 -13.61 -8.81 -0.78
N PHE A 27 -12.93 -9.85 -0.32
CA PHE A 27 -11.47 -9.83 -0.24
C PHE A 27 -10.89 -10.14 -1.60
N SER A 28 -9.81 -9.44 -1.95
CA SER A 28 -9.01 -9.77 -3.12
C SER A 28 -7.68 -10.33 -2.65
N THR A 29 -7.39 -11.57 -3.03
CA THR A 29 -6.08 -12.19 -2.85
C THR A 29 -5.28 -12.06 -4.13
N VAL A 30 -3.96 -11.91 -4.00
CA VAL A 30 -3.06 -11.77 -5.14
C VAL A 30 -1.96 -12.80 -5.01
N LEU A 31 -1.60 -13.42 -6.13
CA LEU A 31 -0.54 -14.41 -6.13
C LEU A 31 0.83 -13.74 -5.86
N PRO A 32 1.72 -14.42 -5.12
CA PRO A 32 3.08 -13.94 -4.90
C PRO A 32 3.84 -13.84 -6.22
N VAL A 33 4.85 -12.96 -6.24
CA VAL A 33 5.69 -12.69 -7.41
C VAL A 33 7.09 -13.20 -7.16
N GLU A 34 7.63 -13.93 -8.12
CA GLU A 34 9.02 -14.39 -8.06
C GLU A 34 10.00 -13.30 -8.52
N ASN A 35 9.63 -12.52 -9.54
CA ASN A 35 10.44 -11.44 -10.09
C ASN A 35 9.73 -10.08 -10.02
N TYR A 36 9.83 -9.41 -8.87
CA TYR A 36 9.26 -8.07 -8.67
C TYR A 36 9.81 -7.00 -9.63
N ALA A 37 11.06 -7.14 -10.08
CA ALA A 37 11.67 -6.13 -10.95
C ALA A 37 11.03 -6.05 -12.33
N ASN A 38 10.42 -7.16 -12.78
CA ASN A 38 9.79 -7.28 -14.09
C ASN A 38 8.29 -7.62 -13.99
N ASP A 39 7.64 -7.38 -12.84
CA ASP A 39 6.20 -7.62 -12.68
C ASP A 39 5.39 -6.60 -13.50
N PRO A 40 4.63 -7.03 -14.54
CA PRO A 40 3.89 -6.10 -15.38
C PRO A 40 2.56 -5.66 -14.76
N ARG A 41 2.13 -6.28 -13.65
CA ARG A 41 0.81 -6.02 -13.06
C ARG A 41 0.78 -4.63 -12.42
N ILE A 42 -0.32 -3.91 -12.65
CA ILE A 42 -0.51 -2.54 -12.17
C ILE A 42 -1.74 -2.48 -11.28
N ALA A 43 -1.64 -1.74 -10.18
CA ALA A 43 -2.77 -1.37 -9.31
C ALA A 43 -3.04 0.13 -9.40
N LEU A 44 -4.28 0.53 -9.12
CA LEU A 44 -4.61 1.93 -8.85
C LEU A 44 -4.65 2.14 -7.34
N THR A 45 -3.76 2.98 -6.82
CA THR A 45 -3.61 3.20 -5.39
C THR A 45 -3.59 4.68 -5.06
N SER A 46 -4.17 5.04 -3.90
CA SER A 46 -3.98 6.35 -3.30
C SER A 46 -2.70 6.31 -2.48
N VAL A 47 -1.72 7.10 -2.87
CA VAL A 47 -0.42 7.14 -2.20
C VAL A 47 -0.11 8.53 -1.64
N HIS A 48 0.64 8.56 -0.55
CA HIS A 48 1.27 9.78 -0.04
C HIS A 48 2.78 9.66 -0.20
N PHE A 49 3.39 10.66 -0.85
CA PHE A 49 4.83 10.78 -0.91
C PHE A 49 5.34 11.56 0.30
N PRO A 50 6.20 10.96 1.15
CA PRO A 50 6.73 11.63 2.32
C PRO A 50 7.66 12.79 1.93
N LYS A 51 7.77 13.78 2.81
CA LYS A 51 8.69 14.92 2.64
C LYS A 51 10.16 14.45 2.62
N ASN A 52 11.02 15.19 1.92
CA ASN A 52 12.43 14.80 1.70
C ASN A 52 13.20 14.49 2.98
N PHE A 53 13.03 15.28 4.05
CA PHE A 53 13.74 15.02 5.32
C PHE A 53 13.39 13.65 5.93
N PHE A 54 12.17 13.13 5.72
CA PHE A 54 11.82 11.78 6.15
C PHE A 54 12.46 10.73 5.24
N LYS A 55 12.50 10.97 3.93
CA LYS A 55 13.16 10.08 2.96
C LYS A 55 14.65 9.92 3.29
N GLU A 56 15.33 11.03 3.55
CA GLU A 56 16.75 11.06 3.96
C GLU A 56 16.96 10.28 5.27
N ALA A 57 16.14 10.53 6.29
CA ALA A 57 16.24 9.83 7.56
C ALA A 57 16.03 8.31 7.42
N ILE A 58 15.06 7.88 6.61
CA ILE A 58 14.81 6.45 6.32
C ILE A 58 16.01 5.85 5.58
N PHE A 59 16.54 6.56 4.58
CA PHE A 59 17.68 6.09 3.82
C PHE A 59 18.90 5.87 4.72
N ASP A 60 19.29 6.89 5.48
CA ASP A 60 20.51 6.86 6.28
C ASP A 60 20.43 5.91 7.47
N LYS A 61 19.27 5.86 8.15
CA LYS A 61 19.12 5.10 9.39
C LYS A 61 18.65 3.67 9.17
N ILE A 62 18.01 3.36 8.05
CA ILE A 62 17.39 2.06 7.80
C ILE A 62 17.96 1.41 6.54
N LEU A 63 17.79 2.04 5.37
CA LEU A 63 18.14 1.39 4.10
C LEU A 63 19.65 1.18 3.94
N LYS A 64 20.47 2.17 4.30
CA LYS A 64 21.93 2.09 4.19
C LYS A 64 22.52 0.98 5.07
N PRO A 65 22.18 0.87 6.37
CA PRO A 65 22.61 -0.27 7.18
C PRO A 65 22.14 -1.63 6.64
N LEU A 66 20.88 -1.73 6.19
CA LEU A 66 20.36 -2.99 5.65
C LEU A 66 21.12 -3.42 4.40
N LYS A 67 21.40 -2.49 3.47
CA LYS A 67 22.19 -2.75 2.26
C LYS A 67 23.61 -3.23 2.56
N GLN A 68 24.21 -2.79 3.67
CA GLN A 68 25.53 -3.27 4.08
C GLN A 68 25.49 -4.72 4.59
N ILE A 69 24.37 -5.13 5.21
CA ILE A 69 24.20 -6.48 5.76
C ILE A 69 23.81 -7.48 4.67
N SER A 70 22.97 -7.08 3.72
CA SER A 70 22.47 -7.97 2.65
C SER A 70 22.50 -7.24 1.30
N PRO A 71 23.68 -7.06 0.69
CA PRO A 71 23.83 -6.29 -0.55
C PRO A 71 23.11 -6.92 -1.75
N ASP A 72 22.89 -8.23 -1.73
CA ASP A 72 22.25 -8.99 -2.80
C ASP A 72 20.71 -8.93 -2.74
N HIS A 73 20.14 -8.36 -1.68
CA HIS A 73 18.70 -8.18 -1.59
C HIS A 73 18.22 -7.02 -2.48
N TYR A 74 17.02 -7.16 -3.05
CA TYR A 74 16.42 -6.07 -3.82
C TYR A 74 15.90 -4.98 -2.88
N TYR A 75 16.39 -3.76 -3.04
CA TYR A 75 15.90 -2.58 -2.31
C TYR A 75 15.28 -1.59 -3.29
N TYR A 76 14.07 -1.14 -2.99
CA TYR A 76 13.38 -0.14 -3.79
C TYR A 76 14.19 1.16 -3.95
N PRO A 77 14.12 1.83 -5.11
CA PRO A 77 14.67 3.16 -5.31
C PRO A 77 14.11 4.20 -4.32
N SER A 78 14.88 5.25 -4.02
CA SER A 78 14.47 6.33 -3.11
C SER A 78 13.16 6.99 -3.53
N ASP A 79 12.95 7.12 -4.83
CA ASP A 79 11.80 7.82 -5.41
C ASP A 79 10.54 6.95 -5.36
N SER A 80 10.71 5.65 -5.15
CA SER A 80 9.61 4.71 -4.93
C SER A 80 9.09 4.70 -3.50
N LEU A 81 9.71 5.44 -2.57
CA LEU A 81 9.26 5.50 -1.18
C LEU A 81 7.94 6.27 -1.08
N HIS A 82 6.87 5.55 -0.76
CA HIS A 82 5.52 6.07 -0.58
C HIS A 82 4.79 5.35 0.54
N LEU A 83 3.69 5.95 1.00
CA LEU A 83 2.74 5.35 1.92
C LEU A 83 1.45 5.10 1.18
N THR A 84 1.06 3.85 1.01
CA THR A 84 -0.24 3.48 0.45
C THR A 84 -1.33 3.77 1.49
N ILE A 85 -2.23 4.71 1.17
CA ILE A 85 -3.39 5.03 2.00
C ILE A 85 -4.52 4.03 1.72
N LYS A 86 -4.78 3.74 0.45
CA LYS A 86 -5.84 2.82 0.03
C LYS A 86 -5.57 2.25 -1.36
N ASN A 87 -5.81 0.95 -1.53
CA ASN A 87 -5.91 0.34 -2.85
C ASN A 87 -7.31 0.62 -3.43
N ILE A 88 -7.37 1.26 -4.60
CA ILE A 88 -8.62 1.61 -5.30
C ILE A 88 -9.01 0.50 -6.28
N ARG A 89 -8.01 -0.11 -6.93
CA ARG A 89 -8.16 -1.25 -7.84
C ARG A 89 -7.07 -2.28 -7.57
N LEU A 90 -7.37 -3.55 -7.80
CA LEU A 90 -6.45 -4.64 -7.55
C LEU A 90 -5.26 -4.60 -8.52
N ILE A 91 -4.11 -5.10 -8.08
CA ILE A 91 -2.96 -5.38 -8.96
C ILE A 91 -3.37 -6.45 -9.99
N ASN A 92 -3.32 -6.11 -11.28
CA ASN A 92 -3.66 -7.01 -12.37
C ASN A 92 -2.92 -6.65 -13.67
N ASP A 93 -2.83 -7.62 -14.59
CA ASP A 93 -2.41 -7.42 -15.97
C ASP A 93 -3.34 -8.25 -16.90
N PRO A 94 -4.13 -7.61 -17.78
CA PRO A 94 -4.23 -6.17 -18.00
C PRO A 94 -4.86 -5.44 -16.79
N PRO A 95 -4.58 -4.13 -16.60
CA PRO A 95 -5.14 -3.35 -15.50
C PRO A 95 -6.68 -3.39 -15.49
N THR A 96 -7.28 -3.49 -14.30
CA THR A 96 -8.75 -3.48 -14.14
C THR A 96 -9.33 -2.06 -14.04
N PHE A 97 -8.64 -1.08 -14.58
CA PHE A 97 -9.00 0.34 -14.49
C PHE A 97 -8.63 1.05 -15.77
N ASN A 98 -9.31 2.16 -16.03
CA ASN A 98 -9.07 3.00 -17.20
C ASN A 98 -8.59 4.39 -16.76
N GLU A 99 -8.32 5.27 -17.73
CA GLU A 99 -7.87 6.64 -17.43
C GLU A 99 -8.93 7.47 -16.67
N GLU A 100 -10.21 7.18 -16.88
CA GLU A 100 -11.31 7.86 -16.20
C GLU A 100 -11.31 7.57 -14.68
N ASP A 101 -10.85 6.38 -14.28
CA ASP A 101 -10.68 6.02 -12.86
C ASP A 101 -9.56 6.81 -12.17
N VAL A 102 -8.61 7.38 -12.93
CA VAL A 102 -7.42 8.08 -12.40
C VAL A 102 -7.72 9.54 -12.03
N ILE A 103 -8.70 10.15 -12.68
CA ILE A 103 -9.03 11.57 -12.50
C ILE A 103 -10.04 11.72 -11.36
N ARG A 104 -9.56 12.08 -10.17
CA ARG A 104 -10.41 12.50 -9.05
C ARG A 104 -9.80 13.65 -8.26
#